data_AF-U2KRA4-F1
#
_entry.id   AF-U2KRA4-F1
#
_cell.length_a   1.000
_cell.length_b   1.000
_cell.length_c   1.000
_cell.angle_alpha   90.00
_cell.angle_beta   90.00
_cell.angle_gamma   90.00
#
_symmetry.space_group_name_H-M   'P 1'
#
loop_
_entity.id
_entity.type
_entity.pdbx_description
1 polymer ?
#
loop_
_entity_poly.entity_id
_entity_poly.type
_entity_poly.pdbx_seq_one_letter_code
_entity_poly.pdbx_strand_id
1 'polypeptide(L)' 'MVLNKVDAGEEVIIHRGKDKSYMLTPIHNSDLVVSDEFKKKIAQAREDYRKGKGITCKTFEDSIALFETL' A
#
# COMPACT_ATOMS: atom_id res chain seq x y z
N MET A 1 11.90 22.41 14.03
CA MET A 1 12.64 21.48 13.15
C MET A 1 11.64 20.82 12.22
N VAL A 2 11.99 20.50 10.97
CA VAL A 2 11.04 19.96 9.96
C VAL A 2 10.34 18.67 10.44
N LEU A 3 11.06 17.83 11.19
CA LEU A 3 10.49 16.59 11.75
C LEU A 3 9.33 16.85 12.72
N ASN A 4 9.43 17.88 13.57
CA ASN A 4 8.35 18.23 14.51
C ASN A 4 7.03 18.60 13.81
N LYS A 5 7.10 19.08 12.55
CA LYS A 5 5.90 19.38 11.74
C LYS A 5 5.22 18.09 11.30
N VAL A 6 6.02 17.13 10.85
CA VAL A 6 5.57 15.78 10.51
C VAL A 6 4.96 15.09 11.74
N ASP A 7 5.60 15.21 12.91
CA ASP A 7 5.10 14.68 14.18
C ASP A 7 3.78 15.34 14.61
N ALA A 8 3.55 16.60 14.22
CA ALA A 8 2.29 17.33 14.44
C ALA A 8 1.20 16.98 13.42
N GLY A 9 1.48 16.08 12.45
CA GLY A 9 0.55 15.66 11.41
C GLY A 9 0.50 16.59 10.19
N GLU A 10 1.43 17.54 10.06
CA GLU A 10 1.56 18.37 8.86
C GLU A 10 2.16 17.55 7.71
N GLU A 11 1.61 17.72 6.50
CA GLU A 11 2.18 17.15 5.29
C GLU A 11 3.46 17.93 4.90
N VAL A 12 4.56 17.22 4.71
CA VAL A 12 5.84 17.81 4.35
C VAL A 12 6.37 17.20 3.06
N ILE A 13 6.55 18.06 2.05
CA ILE A 13 7.16 17.73 0.76
C ILE A 13 8.54 18.39 0.66
N ILE A 14 9.57 17.59 0.37
CA ILE A 14 10.94 18.02 0.14
C ILE A 14 11.19 18.09 -1.37
N HIS A 15 11.40 19.29 -1.90
CA HIS A 15 11.84 19.49 -3.28
C HIS A 15 13.38 19.49 -3.37
N ARG A 16 13.94 18.66 -4.27
CA ARG A 16 15.40 18.55 -4.49
C ARG A 16 15.77 18.74 -5.96
N GLY A 17 15.83 19.99 -6.39
CA GLY A 17 16.15 20.33 -7.79
C GLY A 17 14.98 20.05 -8.73
N LYS A 18 15.26 20.05 -10.04
CA LYS A 18 14.23 19.89 -11.06
C LYS A 18 13.64 18.48 -11.01
N ASP A 19 12.32 18.40 -10.92
CA ASP A 19 11.51 17.18 -11.01
C ASP A 19 11.80 16.10 -9.95
N LYS A 20 12.33 16.48 -8.77
CA LYS A 20 12.50 15.55 -7.65
C LYS A 20 11.80 16.10 -6.41
N SER A 21 10.77 15.40 -5.98
CA SER A 21 10.03 15.69 -4.76
C SER A 21 9.91 14.42 -3.94
N TYR A 22 10.08 14.54 -2.63
CA TYR A 22 9.93 13.44 -1.67
C TYR A 22 8.91 13.84 -0.62
N MET A 23 8.11 12.89 -0.15
CA MET A 23 7.18 13.10 0.95
C MET A 23 7.78 12.49 2.22
N LEU A 24 7.76 13.26 3.32
CA LEU A 24 8.10 12.75 4.65
C LEU A 24 6.82 12.16 5.27
N THR A 25 6.80 10.85 5.44
CA THR A 25 5.72 10.14 6.14
C THR A 25 6.27 9.59 7.45
N PRO A 26 5.70 9.95 8.61
CA PRO A 26 6.12 9.38 9.87
C PRO A 26 5.78 7.89 9.89
N ILE A 27 6.68 7.06 10.41
CA ILE A 27 6.42 5.64 10.64
C ILE A 27 6.13 5.48 12.12
N HIS A 28 4.92 5.06 12.46
CA HIS A 28 4.53 4.75 13.82
C HIS A 28 4.76 3.27 14.13
N ASN A 29 4.90 2.92 15.41
CA ASN A 29 5.04 1.52 15.83
C ASN A 29 3.84 0.66 15.40
N SER A 30 2.65 1.24 15.30
CA SER A 30 1.46 0.58 14.72
C SER A 30 1.63 0.21 13.25
N ASP A 31 2.41 0.98 12.49
CA ASP A 31 2.63 0.76 11.06
C ASP A 31 3.65 -0.34 10.81
N LEU A 32 4.49 -0.64 11.82
CA LEU A 32 5.43 -1.76 11.84
C LEU A 32 4.76 -3.07 12.27
N VAL A 33 3.63 -2.98 12.98
CA VAL A 33 2.90 -4.14 13.49
C VAL A 33 1.76 -4.46 12.54
N VAL A 34 1.95 -5.54 11.76
CA VAL A 34 0.86 -6.16 10.99
C VAL A 34 -0.28 -6.47 11.97
N SER A 35 -1.39 -5.74 11.85
CA SER A 35 -2.53 -5.92 12.75
C SER A 35 -3.08 -7.34 12.65
N ASP A 36 -3.67 -7.86 13.71
CA ASP A 36 -4.25 -9.21 13.69
C ASP A 36 -5.40 -9.31 12.68
N GLU A 37 -6.11 -8.21 12.42
CA GLU A 37 -7.08 -8.11 11.34
C GLU A 37 -6.40 -8.29 9.97
N PHE A 38 -5.26 -7.63 9.75
CA PHE A 38 -4.54 -7.74 8.50
C PHE A 38 -3.94 -9.14 8.30
N LYS A 39 -3.45 -9.78 9.36
CA LYS A 39 -3.05 -11.20 9.33
C LYS A 39 -4.21 -12.12 8.94
N LYS A 40 -5.41 -11.88 9.48
CA LYS A 40 -6.62 -12.63 9.12
C LYS A 40 -6.98 -12.43 7.64
N LYS A 41 -6.91 -11.21 7.11
CA LYS A 41 -7.13 -10.93 5.68
C LYS A 41 -6.14 -11.68 4.79
N ILE A 42 -4.85 -11.70 5.14
CA ILE A 42 -3.82 -12.47 4.42
C ILE A 42 -4.12 -13.98 4.47
N ALA A 43 -4.48 -14.51 5.63
CA ALA A 43 -4.83 -15.93 5.78
C ALA A 43 -6.06 -16.31 4.93
N GLN A 44 -7.09 -15.46 4.94
CA GLN A 44 -8.29 -15.64 4.13
C GLN A 44 -7.98 -15.58 2.63
N ALA A 45 -7.18 -14.61 2.18
CA ALA A 45 -6.77 -14.50 0.78
C ALA A 45 -6.00 -15.75 0.29
N ARG A 46 -5.12 -16.32 1.12
CA ARG A 46 -4.43 -17.58 0.82
C ARG A 46 -5.41 -18.75 0.67
N GLU A 47 -6.41 -18.81 1.52
CA GLU A 47 -7.42 -19.86 1.48
C GLU A 47 -8.35 -19.72 0.27
N ASP A 48 -8.76 -18.51 -0.06
CA ASP A 48 -9.57 -18.22 -1.24
C ASP A 48 -8.79 -18.54 -2.53
N TYR A 49 -7.49 -18.26 -2.57
CA TYR A 49 -6.61 -18.72 -3.66
C TYR A 49 -6.58 -20.24 -3.79
N ARG A 50 -6.38 -20.98 -2.68
CA ARG A 50 -6.41 -22.46 -2.70
C ARG A 50 -7.75 -23.03 -3.15
N LYS A 51 -8.84 -22.33 -2.83
CA LYS A 51 -10.21 -22.68 -3.26
C LYS A 51 -10.54 -22.22 -4.68
N GLY A 52 -9.61 -21.61 -5.40
CA GLY A 52 -9.83 -21.12 -6.76
C GLY A 52 -10.78 -19.93 -6.87
N LYS A 53 -11.00 -19.19 -5.77
CA LYS A 53 -11.85 -17.99 -5.74
C LYS A 53 -11.14 -16.71 -6.21
N GLY A 54 -9.98 -16.85 -6.83
CA GLY A 54 -9.23 -15.76 -7.44
C GLY A 54 -9.30 -15.81 -8.95
N ILE A 55 -9.20 -14.65 -9.59
CA ILE A 55 -9.06 -14.55 -11.05
C ILE A 55 -7.57 -14.63 -11.37
N THR A 56 -7.19 -15.52 -12.29
CA THR A 56 -5.81 -15.64 -12.76
C THR A 56 -5.68 -14.96 -14.12
N CYS A 57 -4.94 -13.86 -14.17
CA CYS A 57 -4.55 -13.20 -15.42
C CYS A 57 -3.27 -13.85 -15.93
N LYS A 58 -3.27 -14.38 -17.17
CA LYS A 58 -2.08 -15.01 -17.77
C LYS A 58 -1.30 -14.05 -18.66
N THR A 59 -1.97 -13.02 -19.15
CA THR A 59 -1.41 -11.98 -20.01
C THR A 59 -1.54 -10.60 -19.37
N PHE A 60 -0.83 -9.63 -19.94
CA PHE A 60 -0.98 -8.23 -19.54
C PHE A 60 -2.39 -7.73 -19.87
N GLU A 61 -2.91 -8.09 -21.04
CA GLU A 61 -4.24 -7.75 -21.50
C GLU A 61 -5.33 -8.30 -20.57
N ASP A 62 -5.18 -9.53 -20.07
CA ASP A 62 -6.09 -10.12 -19.07
C ASP A 62 -6.14 -9.28 -17.78
N SER A 63 -4.98 -8.72 -17.38
CA SER A 63 -4.91 -7.88 -16.17
C SER A 63 -5.59 -6.52 -16.37
N ILE A 64 -5.42 -5.91 -17.55
CA ILE A 64 -6.08 -4.66 -17.91
C ILE A 64 -7.60 -4.86 -17.97
N ALA A 65 -8.05 -5.90 -18.66
CA ALA A 65 -9.48 -6.20 -18.76
C ALA A 65 -10.11 -6.46 -17.38
N LEU A 66 -9.40 -7.12 -16.46
CA LEU A 66 -9.86 -7.27 -15.09
C LEU A 66 -9.99 -5.92 -14.38
N PHE A 67 -8.98 -5.04 -14.47
CA PHE A 67 -9.03 -3.72 -13.82
C PHE A 67 -10.16 -2.84 -14.33
N GLU A 68 -10.53 -2.96 -15.62
CA GLU A 68 -11.65 -2.22 -16.20
C GLU A 68 -13.02 -2.69 -15.67
N THR A 69 -13.10 -3.86 -15.03
CA THR A 69 -14.34 -4.43 -14.47
C THR A 69 -14.53 -4.19 -12.97
N LEU A 70 -13.53 -3.62 -12.29
CA LEU A 70 -13.53 -3.33 -10.84
C LEU A 70 -14.01 -1.90 -10.55
#